data_AF-X0X2W5-F1
#
_entry.id   AF-X0X2W5-F1
#
_cell.length_a   1.000
_cell.length_b   1.000
_cell.length_c   1.000
_cell.angle_alpha   90.00
_cell.angle_beta   90.00
_cell.angle_gamma   90.00
#
_symmetry.space_group_name_H-M   'P 1'
#
loop_
_entity.id
_entity.type
_entity.pdbx_description
1 polymer ?
#
loop_
_entity_poly.entity_id
_entity_poly.type
_entity_poly.pdbx_seq_one_letter_code
_entity_poly.pdbx_strand_id
1 'polypeptide(L)'
;KEADSYNIPFLYDGEPGLDDFLADVAESQRCTWHGPRGLYHSLWQDGLKKKDSQPETDKIKQLIGIELPEGDFEILKEEDKEKVKAKYESSKSEIKELIKTFYEKGYIHGASYLEKLSDRLFTNVELWLKTGVIAPKTTSLLERVFREIGRRLKKIAWGWSDTAVTNISKMIMIKQYSRDKWEKYWKEKLGIKGYFDIQIQSVELSPCKHF
;
A
#
# COMPACT_ATOMS: atom_id res chain seq x y z
N LYS A 1 18.54 -21.32 -19.14
CA LYS A 1 18.31 -21.40 -17.68
C LYS A 1 16.96 -20.75 -17.47
N GLU A 2 15.91 -21.54 -17.34
CA GLU A 2 14.63 -21.05 -16.83
C GLU A 2 14.92 -20.45 -15.46
N ALA A 3 14.58 -19.18 -15.28
CA ALA A 3 14.66 -18.56 -13.97
C ALA A 3 13.53 -19.19 -13.16
N ASP A 4 13.85 -19.98 -12.14
CA ASP A 4 12.89 -20.35 -11.12
C ASP A 4 12.15 -19.07 -10.70
N SER A 5 10.82 -19.09 -10.72
CA SER A 5 10.02 -17.93 -10.31
C SER A 5 10.48 -17.56 -8.91
N TYR A 6 11.17 -16.42 -8.80
CA TYR A 6 11.48 -15.88 -7.49
C TYR A 6 10.10 -15.60 -6.89
N ASN A 7 9.68 -16.40 -5.90
CA ASN A 7 8.42 -16.28 -5.16
C ASN A 7 8.42 -14.96 -4.36
N ILE A 8 8.54 -13.84 -5.06
CA ILE A 8 8.66 -12.50 -4.53
C ILE A 8 7.23 -11.98 -4.49
N PRO A 9 6.67 -11.77 -3.29
CA PRO A 9 5.40 -11.09 -3.17
C PRO A 9 5.56 -9.65 -3.67
N PHE A 10 4.79 -9.28 -4.71
CA PHE A 10 4.84 -7.95 -5.30
C PHE A 10 3.50 -7.23 -5.11
N LEU A 11 3.51 -6.15 -4.33
CA LEU A 11 2.32 -5.37 -4.02
C LEU A 11 2.25 -4.08 -4.83
N TYR A 12 1.10 -3.82 -5.45
CA TYR A 12 0.88 -2.65 -6.31
C TYR A 12 -0.60 -2.22 -6.32
N ASP A 13 -0.86 -1.02 -6.87
CA ASP A 13 -2.19 -0.43 -6.85
C ASP A 13 -3.11 -1.06 -7.88
N GLY A 14 -2.57 -1.34 -9.06
CA GLY A 14 -3.30 -2.08 -10.04
C GLY A 14 -3.25 -1.66 -11.48
N GLU A 15 -2.14 -1.05 -11.86
CA GLU A 15 -1.91 -0.51 -13.17
C GLU A 15 -1.87 -1.65 -14.20
N PRO A 16 -2.69 -1.61 -15.27
CA PRO A 16 -2.76 -2.71 -16.24
C PRO A 16 -1.41 -3.11 -16.84
N GLY A 17 -0.52 -2.14 -17.08
CA GLY A 17 0.82 -2.43 -17.62
C GLY A 17 1.72 -3.23 -16.69
N LEU A 18 1.46 -3.22 -15.37
CA LEU A 18 2.20 -4.04 -14.41
C LEU A 18 1.66 -5.47 -14.31
N ASP A 19 0.37 -5.66 -14.62
CA ASP A 19 -0.27 -6.98 -14.59
C ASP A 19 0.42 -7.93 -15.59
N ASP A 20 0.73 -7.43 -16.79
CA ASP A 20 1.38 -8.20 -17.85
C ASP A 20 2.90 -8.29 -17.63
N PHE A 21 3.53 -7.19 -17.22
CA PHE A 21 4.99 -7.13 -17.09
C PHE A 21 5.54 -8.06 -15.99
N LEU A 22 4.75 -8.31 -14.93
CA LEU A 22 5.20 -9.08 -13.76
C LEU A 22 4.56 -10.47 -13.64
N ALA A 23 3.70 -10.86 -14.57
CA ALA A 23 2.94 -12.11 -14.52
C ALA A 23 3.83 -13.35 -14.31
N ASP A 24 5.00 -13.38 -14.97
CA ASP A 24 5.90 -14.54 -14.95
C ASP A 24 7.02 -14.43 -13.89
N VAL A 25 7.11 -13.29 -13.18
CA VAL A 25 8.29 -12.95 -12.35
C VAL A 25 7.95 -12.85 -10.86
N ALA A 26 6.69 -12.55 -10.50
CA ALA A 26 6.34 -12.27 -9.12
C ALA A 26 4.96 -12.83 -8.72
N GLU A 27 4.83 -13.20 -7.46
CA GLU A 27 3.53 -13.47 -6.84
C GLU A 27 2.84 -12.13 -6.56
N SER A 28 2.09 -11.66 -7.56
CA SER A 28 1.47 -10.34 -7.48
C SER A 28 0.33 -10.28 -6.46
N GLN A 29 0.24 -9.15 -5.77
CA GLN A 29 -0.83 -8.80 -4.86
C GLN A 29 -1.40 -7.45 -5.22
N ARG A 30 -2.73 -7.40 -5.35
CA ARG A 30 -3.46 -6.15 -5.50
C ARG A 30 -3.63 -5.47 -4.15
N CYS A 31 -3.36 -4.17 -4.10
CA CYS A 31 -3.58 -3.36 -2.91
C CYS A 31 -5.05 -3.44 -2.48
N THR A 32 -5.27 -3.84 -1.23
CA THR A 32 -6.63 -4.06 -0.69
C THR A 32 -7.44 -2.76 -0.57
N TRP A 33 -6.79 -1.59 -0.58
CA TRP A 33 -7.50 -0.30 -0.65
C TRP A 33 -7.95 0.05 -2.07
N HIS A 34 -7.16 -0.32 -3.07
CA HIS A 34 -7.42 0.04 -4.46
C HIS A 34 -8.38 -0.93 -5.15
N GLY A 35 -8.44 -2.20 -4.72
CA GLY A 35 -9.45 -3.16 -5.20
C GLY A 35 -10.89 -2.63 -5.13
N PRO A 36 -11.42 -2.29 -3.94
CA PRO A 36 -12.77 -1.72 -3.80
C PRO A 36 -12.98 -0.42 -4.58
N ARG A 37 -11.95 0.43 -4.71
CA ARG A 37 -12.03 1.68 -5.48
C ARG A 37 -12.13 1.43 -6.97
N GLY A 38 -11.37 0.47 -7.49
CA GLY A 38 -11.46 0.06 -8.89
C GLY A 38 -12.81 -0.56 -9.23
N LEU A 39 -13.40 -1.32 -8.29
CA LEU A 39 -14.73 -1.89 -8.48
C LEU A 39 -15.79 -0.80 -8.73
N TYR A 40 -15.72 0.33 -8.04
CA TYR A 40 -16.65 1.44 -8.28
C TYR A 40 -16.63 1.90 -9.75
N HIS A 41 -15.44 2.04 -10.35
CA HIS A 41 -15.31 2.42 -11.75
C HIS A 41 -15.95 1.37 -12.68
N SER A 42 -15.69 0.08 -12.42
CA SER A 42 -16.27 -1.01 -13.21
C SER A 42 -17.80 -1.05 -13.11
N LEU A 43 -18.37 -0.88 -11.93
CA LEU A 43 -19.83 -0.81 -11.75
C LEU A 43 -20.43 0.45 -12.39
N TRP A 44 -19.70 1.55 -12.42
CA TRP A 44 -20.13 2.76 -13.15
C TRP A 44 -20.19 2.51 -14.67
N GLN A 45 -19.27 1.71 -15.22
CA GLN A 45 -19.33 1.28 -16.63
C GLN A 45 -20.55 0.40 -16.92
N ASP A 46 -21.04 -0.35 -15.93
CA ASP A 46 -22.31 -1.07 -15.98
C ASP A 46 -23.55 -0.19 -15.74
N GLY A 47 -23.36 1.14 -15.58
CA GLY A 47 -24.45 2.11 -15.44
C GLY A 47 -24.90 2.37 -13.99
N LEU A 48 -24.22 1.84 -12.98
CA LEU A 48 -24.57 2.09 -11.57
C LEU A 48 -24.13 3.50 -11.14
N LYS A 49 -24.95 4.11 -10.29
CA LYS A 49 -24.58 5.34 -9.59
C LYS A 49 -23.83 5.01 -8.31
N LYS A 50 -23.10 6.00 -7.80
CA LYS A 50 -22.32 5.87 -6.54
C LYS A 50 -23.11 5.27 -5.38
N LYS A 51 -24.38 5.66 -5.19
CA LYS A 51 -25.22 5.14 -4.10
C LYS A 51 -25.51 3.64 -4.24
N ASP A 52 -25.65 3.17 -5.48
CA ASP A 52 -25.99 1.78 -5.79
C ASP A 52 -24.75 0.89 -5.79
N SER A 53 -23.58 1.43 -6.15
CA SER A 53 -22.30 0.73 -6.08
C SER A 53 -21.74 0.63 -4.65
N GLN A 54 -22.08 1.58 -3.77
CA GLN A 54 -21.50 1.68 -2.43
C GLN A 54 -21.65 0.39 -1.60
N PRO A 55 -22.83 -0.23 -1.49
CA PRO A 55 -23.00 -1.48 -0.73
C PRO A 55 -22.09 -2.60 -1.23
N GLU A 56 -21.94 -2.72 -2.55
CA GLU A 56 -21.12 -3.76 -3.16
C GLU A 56 -19.62 -3.51 -2.91
N THR A 57 -19.18 -2.25 -3.00
CA THR A 57 -17.79 -1.89 -2.67
C THR A 57 -17.47 -2.05 -1.18
N ASP A 58 -18.44 -1.80 -0.30
CA ASP A 58 -18.25 -1.98 1.15
C ASP A 58 -18.25 -3.46 1.53
N LYS A 59 -19.06 -4.29 0.86
CA LYS A 59 -18.99 -5.74 0.98
C LYS A 59 -17.59 -6.26 0.65
N ILE A 60 -17.00 -5.82 -0.47
CA ILE A 60 -15.61 -6.20 -0.80
C ILE A 60 -14.61 -5.77 0.27
N LYS A 61 -14.71 -4.54 0.82
CA LYS A 61 -13.82 -4.09 1.90
C LYS A 61 -13.90 -4.99 3.13
N GLN A 62 -15.09 -5.49 3.46
CA GLN A 62 -15.28 -6.41 4.59
C GLN A 62 -14.64 -7.77 4.32
N LEU A 63 -14.85 -8.33 3.13
CA LEU A 63 -14.32 -9.64 2.73
C LEU A 63 -12.78 -9.67 2.68
N ILE A 64 -12.15 -8.60 2.22
CA ILE A 64 -10.69 -8.49 2.19
C ILE A 64 -10.09 -8.04 3.54
N GLY A 65 -10.94 -7.64 4.49
CA GLY A 65 -10.61 -7.15 5.83
C GLY A 65 -10.19 -8.28 6.79
N ILE A 66 -9.34 -9.19 6.33
CA ILE A 66 -8.76 -10.24 7.17
C ILE A 66 -7.62 -9.60 7.98
N GLU A 67 -7.75 -9.68 9.29
CA GLU A 67 -6.74 -9.24 10.24
C GLU A 67 -5.85 -10.43 10.56
N LEU A 68 -4.54 -10.21 10.45
CA LEU A 68 -3.53 -11.18 10.86
C LEU A 68 -3.16 -10.84 12.31
N PRO A 69 -2.85 -11.82 13.17
CA PRO A 69 -2.41 -11.57 14.53
C PRO A 69 -1.23 -10.59 14.55
N GLU A 70 -1.28 -9.58 15.43
CA GLU A 70 -0.16 -8.66 15.64
C GLU A 70 0.90 -9.36 16.50
N GLY A 71 2.06 -9.66 15.90
CA GLY A 71 3.20 -10.23 16.60
C GLY A 71 4.43 -10.25 15.71
N ASP A 72 5.48 -9.55 16.12
CA ASP A 72 6.80 -9.67 15.51
C ASP A 72 7.31 -11.10 15.79
N PHE A 73 7.23 -11.97 14.78
CA PHE A 73 7.78 -13.33 14.84
C PHE A 73 7.25 -14.22 15.96
N GLU A 74 6.01 -14.03 16.43
CA GLU A 74 5.40 -15.00 17.33
C GLU A 74 5.25 -16.34 16.60
N ILE A 75 5.73 -17.41 17.25
CA ILE A 75 5.54 -18.78 16.79
C ILE A 75 4.04 -18.98 16.63
N LEU A 76 3.60 -19.13 15.39
CA LEU A 76 2.19 -19.27 15.03
C LEU A 76 1.60 -20.44 15.81
N LYS A 77 0.56 -20.17 16.60
CA LYS A 77 -0.29 -21.23 17.15
C LYS A 77 -1.19 -21.74 16.04
N GLU A 78 -1.42 -23.05 15.99
CA GLU A 78 -2.29 -23.61 14.95
C GLU A 78 -3.75 -23.15 15.09
N GLU A 79 -4.19 -22.81 16.30
CA GLU A 79 -5.52 -22.21 16.50
C GLU A 79 -5.69 -20.86 15.77
N ASP A 80 -4.61 -20.06 15.68
CA ASP A 80 -4.65 -18.76 14.99
C ASP A 80 -4.66 -18.94 13.48
N LYS A 81 -3.92 -19.94 12.96
CA LYS A 81 -3.97 -20.30 11.53
C LYS A 81 -5.34 -20.81 11.13
N GLU A 82 -5.99 -21.65 11.94
CA GLU A 82 -7.32 -22.18 11.63
C GLU A 82 -8.37 -21.08 11.51
N LYS A 83 -8.38 -20.11 12.43
CA LYS A 83 -9.31 -18.97 12.37
C LYS A 83 -9.10 -18.13 11.11
N VAL A 84 -7.85 -17.80 10.80
CA VAL A 84 -7.51 -17.01 9.60
C VAL A 84 -7.88 -17.79 8.34
N LYS A 85 -7.57 -19.08 8.28
CA LYS A 85 -7.91 -19.96 7.15
C LYS A 85 -9.42 -20.05 6.94
N ALA A 86 -10.20 -20.24 8.00
CA ALA A 86 -11.66 -20.27 7.91
C ALA A 86 -12.24 -18.96 7.36
N LYS A 87 -11.76 -17.81 7.87
CA LYS A 87 -12.18 -16.49 7.38
C LYS A 87 -11.79 -16.27 5.91
N TYR A 88 -10.60 -16.71 5.52
CA TYR A 88 -10.10 -16.65 4.15
C TYR A 88 -10.92 -17.49 3.18
N GLU A 89 -11.23 -18.75 3.52
CA GLU A 89 -12.06 -19.61 2.67
C GLU A 89 -13.50 -19.11 2.56
N SER A 90 -14.08 -18.60 3.65
CA SER A 90 -15.40 -17.93 3.63
C SER A 90 -15.37 -16.74 2.69
N SER A 91 -14.37 -15.87 2.81
CA SER A 91 -14.25 -14.66 2.00
C SER A 91 -14.07 -14.99 0.51
N LYS A 92 -13.27 -16.00 0.16
CA LYS A 92 -13.13 -16.48 -1.23
C LYS A 92 -14.46 -17.00 -1.78
N SER A 93 -15.22 -17.73 -0.97
CA SER A 93 -16.52 -18.27 -1.38
C SER A 93 -17.55 -17.15 -1.60
N GLU A 94 -17.62 -16.19 -0.69
CA GLU A 94 -18.53 -15.04 -0.78
C GLU A 94 -18.20 -14.12 -1.97
N ILE A 95 -16.92 -13.96 -2.32
CA ILE A 95 -16.52 -13.23 -3.53
C ILE A 95 -17.00 -13.95 -4.79
N LYS A 96 -16.88 -15.28 -4.86
CA LYS A 96 -17.38 -16.07 -6.00
C LYS A 96 -18.90 -15.95 -6.14
N GLU A 97 -19.63 -15.99 -5.04
CA GLU A 97 -21.09 -15.76 -5.05
C GLU A 97 -21.45 -14.35 -5.51
N LEU A 98 -20.67 -13.35 -5.09
CA LEU A 98 -20.87 -11.97 -5.51
C LEU A 98 -20.63 -11.79 -7.02
N ILE A 99 -19.57 -12.41 -7.56
CA ILE A 99 -19.30 -12.45 -9.01
C ILE A 99 -20.50 -13.04 -9.76
N LYS A 100 -21.03 -14.17 -9.30
CA LYS A 100 -22.23 -14.79 -9.89
C LYS A 100 -23.43 -13.85 -9.86
N THR A 101 -23.67 -13.22 -8.72
CA THR A 101 -24.77 -12.25 -8.54
C THR A 101 -24.62 -11.06 -9.51
N PHE A 102 -23.40 -10.60 -9.75
CA PHE A 102 -23.15 -9.52 -10.71
C PHE A 102 -23.50 -9.91 -12.14
N TYR A 103 -23.11 -11.12 -12.58
CA TYR A 103 -23.53 -11.62 -13.88
C TYR A 103 -25.05 -11.74 -14.00
N GLU A 104 -25.73 -12.24 -12.96
CA GLU A 104 -27.20 -12.35 -12.92
C GLU A 104 -27.89 -10.98 -13.00
N LYS A 105 -27.29 -9.94 -12.41
CA LYS A 105 -27.78 -8.54 -12.47
C LYS A 105 -27.38 -7.81 -13.77
N GLY A 106 -26.55 -8.42 -14.62
CA GLY A 106 -26.03 -7.82 -15.85
C GLY A 106 -24.84 -6.87 -15.65
N TYR A 107 -24.15 -6.92 -14.51
CA TYR A 107 -22.98 -6.08 -14.18
C TYR A 107 -21.70 -6.74 -14.72
N ILE A 108 -21.55 -6.73 -16.04
CA ILE A 108 -20.50 -7.47 -16.74
C ILE A 108 -19.10 -6.93 -16.40
N HIS A 109 -18.92 -5.60 -16.39
CA HIS A 109 -17.64 -4.98 -16.06
C HIS A 109 -17.26 -5.21 -14.59
N GLY A 110 -18.23 -5.08 -13.68
CA GLY A 110 -18.05 -5.35 -12.26
C GLY A 110 -17.67 -6.81 -11.99
N ALA A 111 -18.34 -7.76 -12.64
CA ALA A 111 -18.06 -9.19 -12.49
C ALA A 111 -16.66 -9.54 -12.98
N SER A 112 -16.32 -9.13 -14.21
CA SER A 112 -15.00 -9.38 -14.79
C SER A 112 -13.87 -8.72 -13.98
N TYR A 113 -14.12 -7.52 -13.42
CA TYR A 113 -13.17 -6.88 -12.53
C TYR A 113 -12.93 -7.69 -11.26
N LEU A 114 -14.01 -8.19 -10.62
CA LEU A 114 -13.89 -9.00 -9.42
C LEU A 114 -13.20 -10.34 -9.65
N GLU A 115 -13.44 -11.00 -10.78
CA GLU A 115 -12.74 -12.23 -11.15
C GLU A 115 -11.22 -12.00 -11.17
N LYS A 116 -10.78 -11.01 -11.96
CA LYS A 116 -9.36 -10.66 -12.07
C LYS A 116 -8.75 -10.23 -10.74
N LEU A 117 -9.53 -9.51 -9.93
CA LEU A 117 -9.10 -9.06 -8.62
C LEU A 117 -8.95 -10.24 -7.65
N SER A 118 -9.88 -11.19 -7.66
CA SER A 118 -9.99 -12.30 -6.68
C SER A 118 -8.75 -13.20 -6.63
N ASP A 119 -8.09 -13.39 -7.77
CA ASP A 119 -6.87 -14.20 -7.88
C ASP A 119 -5.67 -13.57 -7.15
N ARG A 120 -5.72 -12.26 -6.87
CA ARG A 120 -4.58 -11.47 -6.37
C ARG A 120 -4.86 -10.70 -5.08
N LEU A 121 -6.01 -10.96 -4.44
CA LEU A 121 -6.42 -10.24 -3.21
C LEU A 121 -5.81 -10.80 -1.94
N PHE A 122 -5.53 -12.10 -1.91
CA PHE A 122 -5.21 -12.82 -0.67
C PHE A 122 -3.77 -13.33 -0.61
N THR A 123 -2.90 -12.91 -1.53
CA THR A 123 -1.49 -13.35 -1.57
C THR A 123 -0.78 -13.15 -0.22
N ASN A 124 -1.03 -12.03 0.50
CA ASN A 124 -0.44 -11.82 1.83
C ASN A 124 -0.96 -12.83 2.88
N VAL A 125 -2.23 -13.24 2.78
CA VAL A 125 -2.84 -14.20 3.69
C VAL A 125 -2.30 -15.60 3.38
N GLU A 126 -2.19 -15.95 2.11
CA GLU A 126 -1.61 -17.21 1.63
C GLU A 126 -0.14 -17.33 2.05
N LEU A 127 0.64 -16.26 1.88
CA LEU A 127 2.04 -16.21 2.32
C LEU A 127 2.15 -16.36 3.84
N TRP A 128 1.29 -15.68 4.60
CA TRP A 128 1.28 -15.78 6.06
C TRP A 128 0.89 -17.19 6.52
N LEU A 129 -0.12 -17.82 5.91
CA LEU A 129 -0.49 -19.21 6.21
C LEU A 129 0.63 -20.20 5.89
N LYS A 130 1.40 -19.96 4.82
CA LYS A 130 2.50 -20.82 4.37
C LYS A 130 3.78 -20.65 5.20
N THR A 131 4.11 -19.42 5.60
CA THR A 131 5.45 -19.07 6.11
C THR A 131 5.46 -18.36 7.46
N GLY A 132 4.31 -17.82 7.90
CA GLY A 132 4.22 -16.93 9.06
C GLY A 132 4.66 -15.49 8.83
N VAL A 133 5.21 -15.18 7.65
CA VAL A 133 5.71 -13.84 7.34
C VAL A 133 4.53 -12.91 7.10
N ILE A 134 4.50 -11.80 7.84
CA ILE A 134 3.51 -10.73 7.64
C ILE A 134 3.96 -9.88 6.45
N ALA A 135 3.28 -10.07 5.31
CA ALA A 135 3.44 -9.20 4.14
C ALA A 135 2.49 -8.00 4.18
N PRO A 136 2.90 -6.85 3.63
CA PRO A 136 2.02 -5.70 3.50
C PRO A 136 0.85 -6.02 2.56
N LYS A 137 -0.36 -5.60 2.95
CA LYS A 137 -1.58 -5.69 2.11
C LYS A 137 -1.94 -4.40 1.39
N THR A 138 -1.21 -3.32 1.67
CA THR A 138 -1.49 -1.95 1.18
C THR A 138 -0.22 -1.23 0.76
N THR A 139 -0.29 -0.41 -0.27
CA THR A 139 0.78 0.50 -0.73
C THR A 139 0.87 1.79 0.09
N SER A 140 0.11 1.92 1.19
CA SER A 140 -0.03 3.15 1.97
C SER A 140 1.29 3.71 2.53
N LEU A 141 2.27 2.84 2.81
CA LEU A 141 3.62 3.26 3.21
C LEU A 141 4.32 4.01 2.07
N LEU A 142 4.24 3.50 0.83
CA LEU A 142 4.79 4.15 -0.35
C LEU A 142 4.01 5.41 -0.69
N GLU A 143 2.68 5.38 -0.62
CA GLU A 143 1.85 6.57 -0.83
C GLU A 143 2.21 7.70 0.14
N ARG A 144 2.53 7.39 1.41
CA ARG A 144 2.96 8.38 2.40
C ARG A 144 4.28 9.04 2.00
N VAL A 145 5.22 8.26 1.45
CA VAL A 145 6.49 8.77 0.94
C VAL A 145 6.26 9.68 -0.25
N PHE A 146 5.48 9.23 -1.24
CA PHE A 146 5.12 10.03 -2.41
C PHE A 146 4.37 11.30 -2.03
N ARG A 147 3.51 11.25 -1.00
CA ARG A 147 2.83 12.43 -0.47
C ARG A 147 3.80 13.43 0.13
N GLU A 148 4.80 12.99 0.88
CA GLU A 148 5.80 13.89 1.45
C GLU A 148 6.70 14.49 0.36
N ILE A 149 7.07 13.70 -0.66
CA ILE A 149 7.75 14.19 -1.87
C ILE A 149 6.88 15.26 -2.54
N GLY A 150 5.64 14.93 -2.87
CA GLY A 150 4.69 15.83 -3.52
C GLY A 150 4.43 17.10 -2.72
N ARG A 151 4.31 17.01 -1.39
CA ARG A 151 4.12 18.18 -0.51
C ARG A 151 5.32 19.12 -0.56
N ARG A 152 6.55 18.59 -0.60
CA ARG A 152 7.77 19.40 -0.67
C ARG A 152 7.97 20.01 -2.06
N LEU A 153 7.64 19.27 -3.11
CA LEU A 153 7.68 19.80 -4.47
C LEU A 153 6.61 20.87 -4.70
N LYS A 154 5.35 20.59 -4.33
CA LYS A 154 4.20 21.51 -4.51
C LYS A 154 4.33 22.81 -3.70
N LYS A 155 4.90 22.75 -2.50
CA LYS A 155 5.14 23.96 -1.69
C LYS A 155 6.24 24.86 -2.27
N ILE A 156 7.08 24.32 -3.15
CA ILE A 156 8.28 25.00 -3.64
C ILE A 156 8.16 25.41 -5.12
N ALA A 157 7.22 24.86 -5.92
CA ALA A 157 6.96 25.41 -7.27
C ALA A 157 5.80 24.87 -8.10
N TRP A 158 5.32 25.77 -8.97
CA TRP A 158 5.07 25.56 -10.40
C TRP A 158 6.38 25.79 -11.19
N GLY A 159 6.82 24.86 -12.06
CA GLY A 159 7.88 25.12 -13.06
C GLY A 159 9.28 24.53 -12.83
N TRP A 160 9.44 23.43 -12.08
CA TRP A 160 10.74 22.77 -11.94
C TRP A 160 11.05 21.85 -13.14
N SER A 161 12.32 21.76 -13.51
CA SER A 161 12.79 20.75 -14.47
C SER A 161 12.84 19.36 -13.84
N ASP A 162 12.75 18.31 -14.66
CA ASP A 162 12.82 16.91 -14.22
C ASP A 162 14.09 16.62 -13.40
N THR A 163 15.23 17.22 -13.79
CA THR A 163 16.49 17.12 -13.06
C THR A 163 16.38 17.67 -11.64
N ALA A 164 15.75 18.84 -11.49
CA ALA A 164 15.61 19.49 -10.19
C ALA A 164 14.65 18.69 -9.29
N VAL A 165 13.52 18.21 -9.84
CA VAL A 165 12.58 17.32 -9.15
C VAL A 165 13.28 16.04 -8.70
N THR A 166 14.05 15.42 -9.58
CA THR A 166 14.81 14.19 -9.29
C THR A 166 15.79 14.38 -8.13
N ASN A 167 16.55 15.48 -8.13
CA ASN A 167 17.52 15.76 -7.08
C ASN A 167 16.85 16.00 -5.73
N ILE A 168 15.75 16.76 -5.68
CA ILE A 168 14.99 16.93 -4.44
C ILE A 168 14.41 15.61 -3.94
N SER A 169 13.80 14.81 -4.81
CA SER A 169 13.25 13.51 -4.43
C SER A 169 14.33 12.60 -3.84
N LYS A 170 15.52 12.54 -4.46
CA LYS A 170 16.68 11.81 -3.90
C LYS A 170 17.08 12.33 -2.53
N MET A 171 17.17 13.64 -2.33
CA MET A 171 17.50 14.23 -1.02
C MET A 171 16.46 13.88 0.05
N ILE A 172 15.16 13.90 -0.30
CA ILE A 172 14.07 13.53 0.62
C ILE A 172 14.19 12.04 1.00
N MET A 173 14.43 11.16 0.02
CA MET A 173 14.62 9.74 0.26
C MET A 173 15.84 9.48 1.17
N ILE A 174 16.99 10.11 0.90
CA ILE A 174 18.19 9.96 1.74
C ILE A 174 17.91 10.46 3.17
N LYS A 175 17.24 11.61 3.32
CA LYS A 175 16.88 12.14 4.65
C LYS A 175 15.96 11.18 5.41
N GLN A 176 15.03 10.51 4.73
CA GLN A 176 14.06 9.61 5.35
C GLN A 176 14.65 8.25 5.70
N TYR A 177 15.44 7.66 4.80
CA TYR A 177 15.89 6.26 4.87
C TYR A 177 17.37 6.09 5.18
N SER A 178 18.15 7.17 5.21
CA SER A 178 19.59 7.13 5.46
C SER A 178 20.00 8.31 6.33
N ARG A 179 19.31 8.46 7.47
CA ARG A 179 19.47 9.58 8.40
C ARG A 179 20.92 9.77 8.85
N ASP A 180 21.62 8.68 9.17
CA ASP A 180 23.03 8.76 9.59
C ASP A 180 23.93 9.31 8.48
N LYS A 181 23.71 8.87 7.23
CA LYS A 181 24.46 9.37 6.07
C LYS A 181 24.13 10.84 5.82
N TRP A 182 22.86 11.23 5.97
CA TRP A 182 22.42 12.62 5.85
C TRP A 182 23.07 13.51 6.91
N GLU A 183 23.04 13.10 8.17
CA GLU A 183 23.64 13.84 9.28
C GLU A 183 25.16 13.93 9.13
N LYS A 184 25.83 12.83 8.77
CA LYS A 184 27.27 12.81 8.48
C LYS A 184 27.63 13.81 7.37
N TYR A 185 26.92 13.77 6.25
CA TYR A 185 27.14 14.69 5.13
C TYR A 185 27.04 16.16 5.57
N TRP A 186 26.01 16.52 6.36
CA TRP A 186 25.85 17.90 6.82
C TRP A 186 26.88 18.29 7.88
N LYS A 187 27.27 17.39 8.78
CA LYS A 187 28.36 17.65 9.73
C LYS A 187 29.67 17.95 9.01
N GLU A 188 30.01 17.16 8.00
CA GLU A 188 31.20 17.38 7.16
C GLU A 188 31.10 18.70 6.39
N LYS A 189 29.97 18.93 5.69
CA LYS A 189 29.76 20.13 4.87
C LYS A 189 29.75 21.44 5.66
N LEU A 190 29.21 21.42 6.89
CA LEU A 190 29.16 22.59 7.78
C LEU A 190 30.40 22.70 8.68
N GLY A 191 31.36 21.77 8.59
CA GLY A 191 32.56 21.78 9.43
C GLY A 191 32.27 21.56 10.91
N ILE A 192 31.18 20.86 11.26
CA ILE A 192 30.82 20.55 12.65
C ILE A 192 31.72 19.40 13.13
N LYS A 193 32.82 19.78 13.78
CA LYS A 193 33.86 18.86 14.27
C LYS A 193 33.70 18.46 15.75
N GLY A 194 32.61 18.85 16.40
CA GLY A 194 32.36 18.56 17.82
C GLY A 194 33.22 19.38 18.78
N TYR A 195 33.66 20.57 18.38
CA TYR A 195 34.50 21.44 19.21
C TYR A 195 33.76 22.12 20.36
N PHE A 196 32.43 22.19 20.30
CA PHE A 196 31.60 22.75 21.35
C PHE A 196 30.22 22.09 21.33
N ASP A 197 29.61 22.00 22.52
CA ASP A 197 28.25 21.52 22.71
C ASP A 197 27.35 22.71 23.06
N ILE A 198 26.22 22.84 22.34
CA ILE A 198 25.18 23.81 22.67
C ILE A 198 24.07 23.06 23.40
N GLN A 199 23.81 23.45 24.64
CA GLN A 199 22.66 22.97 25.42
C GLN A 199 21.65 24.10 25.61
N ILE A 200 20.38 23.82 25.33
CA ILE A 200 19.28 24.73 25.64
C ILE A 200 18.89 24.46 27.09
N GLN A 201 19.16 25.42 27.99
CA GLN A 201 18.89 25.26 29.43
C GLN A 201 17.42 25.49 29.79
N SER A 202 16.75 26.43 29.12
CA SER A 202 15.32 26.68 29.29
C SER A 202 14.71 27.23 28.01
N VAL A 203 13.40 27.02 27.85
CA VAL A 203 12.58 27.62 26.81
C VAL A 203 11.36 28.21 27.48
N GLU A 204 11.16 29.52 27.34
CA GLU A 204 9.96 30.20 27.82
C GLU A 204 9.10 30.59 26.62
N LEU A 205 7.84 30.15 26.63
CA LEU A 205 6.86 30.53 25.63
C LEU A 205 6.13 31.78 26.11
N SER A 206 6.33 32.90 25.42
CA SER A 206 5.57 34.12 25.68
C SER A 206 4.26 34.10 24.87
N PRO A 207 3.12 34.51 25.46
CA PRO A 207 1.88 34.63 24.71
C PRO A 207 2.02 35.68 23.60
N CYS A 208 1.66 35.29 22.38
CA CYS A 208 1.59 36.21 21.25
C CYS A 208 0.45 37.22 21.51
N LYS A 209 0.78 38.51 21.63
CA LYS A 209 -0.18 39.56 22.04
C LYS A 209 -1.16 39.99 20.94
N HIS A 210 -1.08 39.45 19.72
CA HIS A 210 -1.91 39.89 18.60
C HIS A 210 -2.58 38.70 17.90
N PHE A 211 -3.90 38.61 18.10
CA PHE A 211 -4.86 37.99 17.20
C PHE A 211 -5.94 39.02 16.88
#